data_AF-A0A7C1N7D3-F1
#
_entry.id   AF-A0A7C1N7D3-F1
#
_cell.length_a   1.000
_cell.length_b   1.000
_cell.length_c   1.000
_cell.angle_alpha   90.00
_cell.angle_beta   90.00
_cell.angle_gamma   90.00
#
_symmetry.space_group_name_H-M   'P 1'
#
loop_
_entity.id
_entity.type
_entity.pdbx_description
1 polymer ?
#
loop_
_entity_poly.entity_id
_entity_poly.type
_entity_poly.pdbx_seq_one_letter_code
_entity_poly.pdbx_strand_id
1 'polypeptide(L)'
;MSIGPVDTDSQPLDPEKRTTFHGIIKEVFYQGNFSEITVLITGIDMPLTVHLARSSVSDVQLSEGQDVTLNWDYTSNNVLTG
;
A
#
# COMPACT_ATOMS: atom_id res chain seq x y z
N MET A 1 25.71 -0.11 28.88
CA MET A 1 24.55 0.43 28.17
C MET A 1 24.99 0.59 26.72
N SER A 2 24.76 -0.42 25.88
CA SER A 2 25.09 -0.35 24.45
C SER A 2 23.83 0.02 23.69
N ILE A 3 23.91 1.12 22.95
CA ILE A 3 22.90 1.53 21.98
C ILE A 3 23.31 0.85 20.68
N GLY A 4 22.66 -0.26 20.34
CA GLY A 4 22.80 -0.90 19.02
C GLY A 4 22.07 -0.07 17.96
N PRO A 5 22.47 -0.16 16.68
CA PRO A 5 21.85 0.63 15.62
C PRO A 5 20.37 0.25 15.50
N VAL A 6 19.53 1.26 15.25
CA VAL A 6 18.13 1.05 14.89
C VAL A 6 18.13 0.42 13.50
N ASP A 7 17.90 -0.90 13.45
CA ASP A 7 17.61 -1.62 12.21
C ASP A 7 16.29 -1.08 11.63
N THR A 8 16.41 0.04 10.90
CA THR A 8 15.35 0.58 10.04
C THR A 8 15.57 0.05 8.63
N ASP A 9 15.91 -1.23 8.49
CA ASP A 9 15.94 -1.87 7.19
C ASP A 9 14.62 -2.58 6.99
N SER A 10 13.81 -1.94 6.15
CA SER A 10 12.62 -2.51 5.54
C SER A 10 13.01 -3.85 4.92
N GLN A 11 12.79 -4.94 5.65
CA GLN A 11 13.04 -6.28 5.12
C GLN A 11 12.33 -6.41 3.77
N PRO A 12 13.02 -6.91 2.72
CA PRO A 12 12.39 -7.16 1.44
C PRO A 12 11.14 -8.01 1.66
N LEU A 13 10.01 -7.52 1.18
CA LEU A 13 8.76 -8.25 1.26
C LEU A 13 8.92 -9.54 0.45
N ASP A 14 8.65 -10.68 1.09
CA ASP A 14 8.73 -11.99 0.46
C ASP A 14 7.73 -12.07 -0.71
N PRO A 15 8.20 -12.11 -1.98
CA PRO A 15 7.34 -12.08 -3.15
C PRO A 15 6.54 -13.38 -3.32
N GLU A 16 6.92 -14.47 -2.63
CA GLU A 16 6.12 -15.70 -2.62
C GLU A 16 4.92 -15.60 -1.68
N LYS A 17 4.93 -14.64 -0.74
CA LYS A 17 3.86 -14.42 0.23
C LYS A 17 3.08 -13.13 0.00
N ARG A 18 3.53 -12.26 -0.90
CA ARG A 18 2.90 -10.97 -1.12
C ARG A 18 2.83 -10.66 -2.60
N THR A 19 1.71 -10.10 -3.02
CA THR A 19 1.63 -9.48 -4.34
C THR A 19 1.92 -8.00 -4.19
N THR A 20 2.82 -7.51 -5.05
CA THR A 20 3.33 -6.14 -5.00
C THR A 20 3.07 -5.43 -6.32
N PHE A 21 2.55 -4.20 -6.24
CA PHE A 21 2.37 -3.32 -7.38
C PHE A 21 2.97 -1.96 -7.10
N HIS A 22 3.56 -1.35 -8.13
CA HIS A 22 3.96 0.05 -8.08
C HIS A 22 2.90 0.91 -8.78
N GLY A 23 2.64 2.09 -8.23
CA GLY A 23 1.63 2.97 -8.78
C GLY A 23 1.73 4.40 -8.26
N ILE A 24 0.89 5.26 -8.84
CA ILE A 24 0.79 6.67 -8.48
C ILE A 24 -0.60 6.93 -7.91
N ILE A 25 -0.69 7.56 -6.74
CA ILE A 25 -1.97 8.01 -6.19
C ILE A 25 -2.60 9.04 -7.14
N LYS A 26 -3.82 8.80 -7.57
CA LYS A 26 -4.61 9.73 -8.39
C LYS A 26 -5.60 10.53 -7.58
N GLU A 27 -6.18 9.94 -6.54
CA GLU A 27 -7.21 10.56 -5.72
C GLU A 27 -7.09 10.08 -4.27
N VAL A 28 -7.41 10.95 -3.32
CA VAL A 28 -7.46 10.64 -1.88
C VAL A 28 -8.75 11.20 -1.28
N PHE A 29 -9.55 10.32 -0.66
CA PHE A 29 -10.78 10.67 0.05
C PHE A 29 -10.69 10.26 1.51
N TYR A 30 -10.78 11.23 2.42
CA TYR A 30 -10.76 10.98 3.86
C TYR A 30 -12.18 10.84 4.41
N GLN A 31 -12.52 9.67 4.97
CA GLN A 31 -13.83 9.35 5.53
C GLN A 31 -13.71 8.92 6.99
N GLY A 32 -13.47 9.89 7.89
CA GLY A 32 -13.56 9.71 9.35
C GLY A 32 -12.65 8.62 9.96
N ASN A 33 -13.05 7.36 9.83
CA ASN A 33 -12.36 6.15 10.29
C ASN A 33 -11.55 5.42 9.21
N PHE A 34 -11.71 5.74 7.93
CA PHE A 34 -10.87 5.21 6.85
C PHE A 34 -10.52 6.29 5.82
N SER A 35 -9.53 5.99 4.97
CA SER A 35 -9.20 6.74 3.78
C SER A 35 -9.38 5.83 2.58
N GLU A 36 -10.01 6.34 1.53
CA GLU A 36 -10.09 5.68 0.23
C GLU A 36 -9.07 6.35 -0.68
N ILE A 37 -8.24 5.55 -1.35
CA ILE A 37 -7.28 6.05 -2.34
C ILE A 37 -7.46 5.32 -3.65
N THR A 38 -7.37 6.06 -4.74
CA THR A 38 -7.27 5.49 -6.09
C THR A 38 -5.81 5.53 -6.52
N VAL A 39 -5.23 4.37 -6.83
CA VAL A 39 -3.85 4.23 -7.29
C VAL A 39 -3.85 3.74 -8.73
N LEU A 40 -3.18 4.45 -9.63
CA LEU A 40 -2.93 3.97 -10.98
C LEU A 40 -1.72 3.05 -10.97
N ILE A 41 -1.92 1.76 -11.19
CA ILE A 41 -0.83 0.78 -11.28
C ILE A 41 -0.04 1.02 -12.57
N THR A 42 1.25 1.33 -12.42
CA THR A 42 2.14 1.60 -13.56
C THR A 42 2.40 0.32 -14.35
N GLY A 43 2.35 0.41 -15.68
CA GLY A 43 2.66 -0.69 -16.61
C GLY A 43 1.44 -1.46 -17.12
N ILE A 44 0.29 -1.36 -16.46
CA ILE A 44 -0.99 -1.95 -16.91
C ILE A 44 -2.13 -0.94 -16.97
N ASP A 45 -1.85 0.34 -16.65
CA ASP A 45 -2.81 1.45 -16.64
C ASP A 45 -4.13 1.12 -15.92
N MET A 46 -4.03 0.32 -14.86
CA MET A 46 -5.18 -0.16 -14.10
C MET A 46 -5.40 0.71 -12.86
N PRO A 47 -6.55 1.39 -12.71
CA PRO A 47 -6.90 2.05 -11.47
C PRO A 47 -7.30 0.99 -10.43
N LEU A 48 -6.72 1.09 -9.24
CA LEU A 48 -7.05 0.26 -8.08
C LEU A 48 -7.51 1.16 -6.93
N THR A 49 -8.72 0.92 -6.44
CA THR A 49 -9.23 1.57 -5.22
C THR A 49 -8.84 0.77 -3.99
N VAL A 50 -8.22 1.45 -3.01
CA VAL A 50 -7.74 0.85 -1.76
C VAL A 50 -8.37 1.58 -0.58
N HIS A 51 -8.87 0.81 0.39
CA HIS A 51 -9.44 1.32 1.62
C HIS A 51 -8.46 1.09 2.76
N LEU A 52 -8.02 2.16 3.40
CA LEU A 52 -7.04 2.13 4.48
C LEU A 52 -7.71 2.59 5.78
N ALA A 53 -7.74 1.72 6.79
CA ALA A 53 -8.20 2.12 8.11
C ALA A 53 -7.29 3.20 8.69
N ARG A 54 -7.87 4.23 9.33
CA ARG A 54 -7.11 5.38 9.85
C ARG A 54 -6.01 4.99 10.83
N SER A 55 -6.18 3.91 11.59
CA SER A 55 -5.17 3.35 12.49
C SER A 55 -3.94 2.81 11.77
N SER A 56 -4.05 2.48 10.48
CA SER A 56 -2.98 1.92 9.66
C SER A 56 -2.13 2.99 8.95
N VAL A 57 -2.56 4.24 8.99
CA VAL A 57 -1.99 5.36 8.20
C VAL A 57 -1.68 6.58 9.05
N SER A 58 -1.70 6.48 10.38
CA SER A 58 -1.60 7.65 11.28
C SER A 58 -0.38 8.52 11.02
N ASP A 59 0.69 7.92 10.48
CA ASP A 59 1.98 8.57 10.30
C ASP A 59 2.35 8.76 8.81
N VAL A 60 1.49 8.33 7.87
CA VAL A 60 1.75 8.43 6.43
C VAL A 60 0.81 9.45 5.80
N GLN A 61 1.37 10.59 5.40
CA GLN A 61 0.63 11.60 4.65
C GLN A 61 0.45 11.15 3.20
N LEU A 62 -0.77 10.77 2.84
CA LEU A 62 -1.15 10.40 1.47
C LEU A 62 -1.43 11.65 0.64
N SER A 63 -0.94 11.72 -0.58
CA SER A 63 -1.17 12.86 -1.48
C SER A 63 -1.32 12.42 -2.93
N GLU A 64 -2.12 13.15 -3.71
CA GLU A 64 -2.19 12.93 -5.16
C GLU A 64 -0.83 13.16 -5.81
N GLY A 65 -0.52 12.34 -6.82
CA GLY A 65 0.77 12.35 -7.52
C GLY A 65 1.90 11.60 -6.79
N GLN A 66 1.66 11.08 -5.59
CA GLN A 66 2.66 10.34 -4.83
C GLN A 66 2.89 8.94 -5.41
N ASP A 67 4.16 8.57 -5.56
CA ASP A 67 4.59 7.20 -5.86
C ASP A 67 4.40 6.30 -4.64
N VAL A 68 3.76 5.16 -4.86
CA VAL A 68 3.46 4.18 -3.81
C VAL A 68 3.73 2.76 -4.25
N THR A 69 4.03 1.92 -3.27
CA THR A 69 4.10 0.46 -3.42
C THR A 69 2.93 -0.16 -2.67
N LEU A 70 2.02 -0.76 -3.43
CA LEU A 70 0.90 -1.53 -2.92
C LEU A 70 1.37 -2.95 -2.60
N ASN A 71 1.00 -3.45 -1.42
CA ASN A 71 1.35 -4.79 -0.98
C ASN A 71 0.16 -5.41 -0.27
N TRP A 72 -0.18 -6.64 -0.65
CA TRP A 72 -1.15 -7.43 0.10
C TRP A 72 -0.63 -8.84 0.31
N ASP A 73 -1.08 -9.46 1.40
CA ASP A 73 -0.82 -10.87 1.67
C ASP A 73 -1.50 -11.74 0.60
N TYR A 74 -0.79 -12.73 0.07
CA TYR A 74 -1.33 -13.61 -0.96
C TYR A 74 -2.62 -14.31 -0.53
N THR A 75 -2.79 -14.55 0.78
CA THR A 75 -4.01 -15.16 1.36
C THR A 75 -5.21 -14.23 1.34
N SER A 76 -5.00 -12.92 1.17
CA SER A 76 -6.06 -11.91 1.08
C SER A 76 -6.50 -11.64 -0.37
N ASN A 77 -5.91 -12.35 -1.35
CA ASN A 77 -6.33 -12.29 -2.73
C ASN A 77 -7.71 -12.93 -2.91
N ASN A 78 -8.60 -12.22 -3.60
CA ASN A 78 -9.77 -12.86 -4.18
C ASN A 78 -9.36 -13.50 -5.51
N VAL A 79 -9.61 -14.81 -5.65
CA VAL A 79 -9.42 -15.52 -6.92
C VAL A 79 -10.77 -15.62 -7.61
N LEU A 80 -10.93 -14.95 -8.74
CA LEU A 80 -12.09 -15.11 -9.61
C LEU A 80 -11.73 -16.11 -10.72
N THR A 81 -12.40 -17.27 -10.72
CA THR A 81 -12.26 -18.30 -11.76
C THR A 81 -13.58 -18.46 -12.51
N GLY A 82 -13.51 -18.69 -13.83
CA GLY A 82 -14.65 -18.98 -14.71
C GLY A 82 -14.50 -20.31 -15.44
#